data_AF-A0A497SRL8-F1
#
_entry.id   AF-A0A497SRL8-F1
#
_cell.length_a   1.000
_cell.length_b   1.000
_cell.length_c   1.000
_cell.angle_alpha   90.00
_cell.angle_beta   90.00
_cell.angle_gamma   90.00
#
_symmetry.space_group_name_H-M   'P 1'
#
loop_
_entity.id
_entity.type
_entity.pdbx_description
1 polymer ?
#
loop_
_entity_poly.entity_id
_entity_poly.type
_entity_poly.pdbx_seq_one_letter_code
_entity_poly.pdbx_strand_id
1 'polypeptide(L)' 'MNSQENFYDVIIVGAGPGGSSAAEKCAEYGLKTLLL' A
#
# COMPACT_ATOMS: atom_id res chain seq x y z
N MET A 1 17.76 -18.47 -7.65
CA MET A 1 17.56 -17.02 -7.50
C MET A 1 16.06 -16.78 -7.48
N ASN A 2 15.47 -16.53 -6.30
CA ASN A 2 14.07 -16.11 -6.21
C ASN A 2 14.05 -14.58 -6.25
N SER A 3 13.78 -14.02 -7.42
CA SER A 3 13.56 -12.58 -7.59
C SER A 3 12.06 -12.32 -7.55
N GLN A 4 11.44 -12.41 -6.37
CA GLN A 4 10.07 -11.91 -6.20
C GLN A 4 10.17 -10.39 -6.02
N GLU A 5 10.18 -9.68 -7.13
CA GLU A 5 10.07 -8.22 -7.15
C GLU A 5 8.69 -7.84 -6.58
N ASN A 6 8.65 -7.36 -5.33
CA ASN A 6 7.43 -6.88 -4.70
C ASN A 6 7.09 -5.48 -5.24
N PHE A 7 6.47 -5.44 -6.42
CA PHE A 7 5.91 -4.21 -6.96
C PHE A 7 4.64 -3.83 -6.18
N TYR A 8 4.65 -2.60 -5.68
CA TYR A 8 3.50 -1.92 -5.11
C TYR A 8 3.01 -0.86 -6.10
N ASP A 9 1.71 -0.74 -6.23
CA ASP A 9 1.09 0.32 -7.03
C ASP A 9 1.10 1.65 -6.27
N VAL A 10 1.00 1.59 -4.93
CA VAL A 10 0.98 2.75 -4.04
C VAL A 10 1.81 2.47 -2.79
N ILE A 11 2.63 3.44 -2.39
CA ILE A 11 3.29 3.46 -1.08
C ILE A 11 2.75 4.65 -0.30
N ILE A 12 2.25 4.40 0.91
CA ILE A 12 1.75 5.41 1.83
C ILE A 12 2.71 5.46 3.02
N VAL A 13 3.19 6.66 3.35
CA VAL A 13 4.12 6.88 4.47
C VAL A 13 3.37 7.59 5.59
N GLY A 14 3.26 6.92 6.74
CA GLY A 14 2.59 7.38 7.95
C GLY A 14 1.22 6.73 8.16
N ALA A 15 1.13 5.83 9.14
CA ALA A 15 -0.10 5.11 9.54
C ALA A 15 -1.01 5.88 10.52
N GLY A 16 -1.09 7.21 10.38
CA GLY A 16 -2.09 8.02 11.09
C GLY A 16 -3.48 7.88 10.45
N PRO A 17 -4.52 8.56 10.98
CA PRO A 17 -5.89 8.42 10.48
C PRO A 17 -6.02 8.61 8.96
N GLY A 18 -5.34 9.61 8.40
CA GLY A 18 -5.34 9.84 6.95
C GLY A 18 -4.63 8.75 6.15
N GLY A 19 -3.50 8.23 6.66
CA GLY A 19 -2.74 7.19 5.96
C GLY A 19 -3.45 5.83 5.98
N SER A 20 -4.06 5.47 7.11
CA SER A 20 -4.86 4.25 7.22
C SER A 20 -6.11 4.30 6.35
N SER A 21 -6.84 5.43 6.32
CA SER A 21 -8.01 5.59 5.43
C SER A 21 -7.61 5.59 3.95
N ALA A 22 -6.46 6.17 3.59
CA ALA A 22 -5.96 6.09 2.23
C ALA A 22 -5.58 4.65 1.85
N ALA A 23 -4.93 3.90 2.74
CA ALA A 23 -4.56 2.51 2.50
C ALA A 23 -5.79 1.59 2.34
N GLU A 24 -6.80 1.78 3.19
CA GLU A 24 -8.10 1.11 3.07
C GLU A 24 -8.72 1.40 1.70
N LYS A 25 -8.77 2.68 1.31
CA LYS A 25 -9.37 3.05 0.03
C LYS A 25 -8.62 2.47 -1.16
N CYS A 26 -7.28 2.47 -1.12
CA CYS A 26 -6.47 1.81 -2.16
C CYS A 26 -6.73 0.30 -2.23
N ALA A 27 -6.91 -0.38 -1.09
CA ALA A 27 -7.24 -1.79 -1.03
C ALA A 27 -8.64 -2.09 -1.59
N GLU A 28 -9.64 -1.24 -1.33
CA GLU A 28 -10.99 -1.36 -1.93
C GLU A 28 -10.96 -1.30 -3.46
N TYR A 29 -10.02 -0.54 -4.03
CA TYR A 29 -9.79 -0.47 -5.47
C TYR A 29 -8.87 -1.57 -6.01
N GLY A 30 -8.42 -2.50 -5.16
CA GLY A 30 -7.58 -3.64 -5.55
C GLY A 30 -6.11 -3.30 -5.80
N LEU A 31 -5.63 -2.16 -5.32
CA LEU A 31 -4.23 -1.74 -5.49
C LEU A 31 -3.32 -2.46 -4.48
N LYS A 32 -2.16 -2.96 -4.95
CA LYS A 32 -1.10 -3.45 -4.06
C LYS A 32 -0.49 -2.27 -3.31
N THR A 33 -0.92 -2.09 -2.07
CA THR A 33 -0.56 -0.93 -1.26
C THR A 33 0.40 -1.32 -0.15
N LEU A 34 1.50 -0.58 -0.01
CA LEU A 34 2.40 -0.65 1.14
C LEU A 34 2.14 0.54 2.05
N LEU A 35 1.80 0.28 3.31
CA LEU A 35 1.72 1.30 4.35
C LEU A 35 2.93 1.18 5.27
N LEU A 36 3.67 2.27 5.44
CA LEU A 36 4.86 2.40 6.29
C LEU A 36 4.60 3.28 7.52
#